data_AF-A0A966KP65-F1
#
_entry.id   AF-A0A966KP65-F1
#
_cell.length_a   1.000
_cell.length_b   1.000
_cell.length_c   1.000
_cell.angle_alpha   90.00
_cell.angle_beta   90.00
_cell.angle_gamma   90.00
#
_symmetry.space_group_name_H-M   'P 1'
#
loop_
_entity.id
_entity.type
_entity.pdbx_description
1 polymer ?
#
loop_
_entity_poly.entity_id
_entity_poly.type
_entity_poly.pdbx_seq_one_letter_code
_entity_poly.pdbx_strand_id
1 'polypeptide(L)'
;MNFERIPMDPQMTWMEERQSDPDVYSGTGHFLTGWDDQVWILHAMWEHPDIPEALTYAEAEQILSDLGERPPIVTDVAEVDRDALFAGEISFGFDTGAEWGLSFPPSEPWRRLLWSDYMARRGLIPDPKFIPCSRWLGWDFTTNVIPPAEGSLDLAQLESLMSILMEHESGRSPIGTPQVFTWFSFHSPIHVPRVSPDGRLLDPDGLLYVGPLDELASFSAGLTCAPNNIWPEDRNWFITTDADAWGTLIQGPAQLINRIRNNDIPLERFDGTSSDRVTFDVHETFDSRLTPHHPQSR
;
A
#
# COMPACT_ATOMS: atom_id res chain seq x y z
N MET A 1 -20.87 -5.36 9.89
CA MET A 1 -19.40 -5.42 10.05
C MET A 1 -19.11 -5.36 11.52
N ASN A 2 -18.40 -6.35 12.03
CA ASN A 2 -18.13 -6.57 13.45
C ASN A 2 -16.77 -6.02 13.91
N PHE A 3 -16.23 -5.02 13.21
CA PHE A 3 -15.02 -4.32 13.63
C PHE A 3 -15.35 -3.21 14.63
N GLU A 4 -14.72 -3.28 15.80
CA GLU A 4 -14.85 -2.28 16.86
C GLU A 4 -13.59 -1.42 16.89
N ARG A 5 -13.79 -0.10 16.96
CA ARG A 5 -12.68 0.83 17.21
C ARG A 5 -12.25 0.73 18.66
N ILE A 6 -10.96 0.52 18.90
CA ILE A 6 -10.39 0.39 20.24
C ILE A 6 -9.28 1.43 20.48
N PRO A 7 -8.92 1.72 21.74
CA PRO A 7 -7.75 2.54 22.06
C PRO A 7 -6.45 1.88 21.56
N MET A 8 -5.51 2.69 21.05
CA MET A 8 -4.21 2.22 20.57
C MET A 8 -3.35 1.69 21.70
N ASP A 9 -3.30 2.39 22.83
CA ASP A 9 -2.64 1.89 24.03
C ASP A 9 -3.59 0.97 24.82
N PRO A 10 -3.10 -0.17 25.35
CA PRO A 10 -1.73 -0.69 25.31
C PRO A 10 -1.45 -1.63 24.12
N GLN A 11 -2.33 -1.67 23.11
CA GLN A 11 -2.30 -2.67 22.03
C GLN A 11 -1.14 -2.47 21.04
N MET A 12 -0.56 -1.28 20.98
CA MET A 12 0.55 -0.92 20.08
C MET A 12 1.92 -0.90 20.76
N THR A 13 2.00 -0.87 22.09
CA THR A 13 3.26 -0.68 22.85
C THR A 13 4.33 -1.71 22.52
N TRP A 14 3.93 -2.94 22.19
CA TRP A 14 4.87 -4.00 21.81
C TRP A 14 5.60 -3.74 20.49
N MET A 15 5.05 -2.89 19.62
CA MET A 15 5.67 -2.57 18.33
C MET A 15 6.96 -1.80 18.53
N GLU A 16 7.04 -0.95 19.56
CA GLU A 16 8.27 -0.22 19.93
C GLU A 16 9.44 -1.18 20.19
N GLU A 17 9.17 -2.36 20.78
CA GLU A 17 10.18 -3.38 21.06
C GLU A 17 10.68 -4.10 19.79
N ARG A 18 9.93 -4.04 18.70
CA ARG A 18 10.18 -4.80 17.45
C ARG A 18 10.49 -3.94 16.24
N GLN A 19 10.58 -2.61 16.38
CA GLN A 19 10.94 -1.70 15.30
C GLN A 19 12.28 -2.12 14.67
N SER A 20 12.31 -2.20 13.33
CA SER A 20 13.50 -2.61 12.57
C SER A 20 14.64 -1.59 12.70
N ASP A 21 14.30 -0.31 12.90
CA ASP A 21 15.22 0.81 13.13
C ASP A 21 14.45 1.98 13.80
N PRO A 22 14.87 2.46 14.98
CA PRO A 22 14.22 3.60 15.66
C PRO A 22 14.38 4.93 14.92
N ASP A 23 15.35 5.05 14.00
CA ASP A 23 15.54 6.26 13.20
C ASP A 23 14.64 6.26 11.96
N VAL A 24 14.09 5.12 11.55
CA VAL A 24 13.12 5.01 10.46
C VAL A 24 11.74 5.44 10.96
N TYR A 25 11.43 6.73 10.78
CA TYR A 25 10.09 7.24 11.03
C TYR A 25 9.11 6.59 10.04
N SER A 26 8.23 5.74 10.56
CA SER A 26 7.31 4.91 9.78
C SER A 26 5.89 5.51 9.81
N GLY A 27 5.77 6.79 9.44
CA GLY A 27 4.53 7.58 9.57
C GLY A 27 3.32 7.05 8.78
N THR A 28 3.53 6.03 7.95
CA THR A 28 2.59 5.49 6.99
C THR A 28 2.46 3.96 7.04
N GLY A 29 3.19 3.27 7.93
CA GLY A 29 3.13 1.81 8.15
C GLY A 29 4.24 1.33 9.09
N HIS A 30 3.98 0.45 10.06
CA HIS A 30 5.04 -0.03 10.97
C HIS A 30 5.84 -1.20 10.37
N PHE A 31 7.14 -1.00 10.12
CA PHE A 31 8.05 -2.07 9.72
C PHE A 31 8.70 -2.71 10.94
N LEU A 32 8.37 -3.97 11.19
CA LEU A 32 8.80 -4.70 12.38
C LEU A 32 9.68 -5.90 12.01
N THR A 33 10.35 -6.47 13.00
CA THR A 33 11.18 -7.68 12.85
C THR A 33 10.89 -8.70 13.95
N GLY A 34 11.44 -9.91 13.81
CA GLY A 34 11.38 -10.95 14.84
C GLY A 34 10.50 -12.16 14.51
N TRP A 35 10.13 -12.36 13.24
CA TRP A 35 9.50 -13.58 12.75
C TRP A 35 10.49 -14.46 11.99
N ASP A 36 10.16 -15.76 11.87
CA ASP A 36 11.03 -16.77 11.26
C ASP A 36 11.32 -16.50 9.78
N ASP A 37 10.34 -15.96 9.06
CA ASP A 37 10.39 -15.77 7.61
C ASP A 37 9.48 -14.62 7.18
N GLN A 38 9.66 -14.15 5.94
CA GLN A 38 8.89 -13.06 5.36
C GLN A 38 8.76 -13.16 3.84
N VAL A 39 7.73 -12.54 3.27
CA VAL A 39 7.52 -12.43 1.82
C VAL A 39 6.80 -11.13 1.50
N TRP A 40 7.15 -10.49 0.38
CA TRP A 40 6.37 -9.39 -0.17
C TRP A 40 5.32 -9.94 -1.14
N ILE A 41 4.08 -9.45 -1.03
CA ILE A 41 3.08 -9.52 -2.10
C ILE A 41 3.15 -8.19 -2.87
N LEU A 42 3.42 -8.26 -4.17
CA LEU A 42 3.42 -7.10 -5.05
C LEU A 42 1.99 -6.74 -5.45
N HIS A 43 1.66 -5.44 -5.38
CA HIS A 43 0.32 -4.95 -5.69
C HIS A 43 0.00 -5.14 -7.17
N ALA A 44 -1.29 -5.26 -7.47
CA ALA A 44 -1.78 -5.59 -8.80
C ALA A 44 -1.50 -4.54 -9.87
N MET A 45 -0.93 -4.98 -10.99
CA MET A 45 -0.88 -4.21 -12.23
C MET A 45 -1.76 -4.85 -13.28
N TRP A 46 -2.29 -4.03 -14.18
CA TRP A 46 -3.14 -4.50 -15.27
C TRP A 46 -2.70 -3.89 -16.59
N GLU A 47 -2.82 -4.64 -17.68
CA GLU A 47 -2.56 -4.15 -19.03
C GLU A 47 -3.77 -4.34 -19.93
N HIS A 48 -4.04 -3.36 -20.78
CA HIS A 48 -5.06 -3.44 -21.80
C HIS A 48 -4.41 -3.79 -23.15
N PRO A 49 -4.73 -4.95 -23.76
CA PRO A 49 -4.03 -5.44 -24.95
C PRO A 49 -4.27 -4.59 -26.21
N ASP A 50 -5.44 -3.93 -26.31
CA ASP A 50 -5.82 -3.16 -27.49
C ASP A 50 -5.51 -1.65 -27.40
N ILE A 51 -5.07 -1.14 -26.24
CA ILE A 51 -4.67 0.27 -26.10
C ILE A 51 -3.17 0.36 -26.45
N PRO A 52 -2.77 1.20 -27.42
CA PRO A 52 -1.37 1.35 -27.76
C PRO A 52 -0.54 1.93 -26.61
N GLU A 53 0.69 1.44 -26.45
CA GLU A 53 1.71 2.03 -25.59
C GLU A 53 2.28 3.31 -26.23
N ALA A 54 1.44 4.34 -26.35
CA ALA A 54 1.75 5.56 -27.10
C ALA A 54 1.83 6.83 -26.23
N LEU A 55 1.20 6.82 -25.06
CA LEU A 55 1.06 8.01 -24.21
C LEU A 55 1.22 7.63 -22.74
N THR A 56 2.09 8.35 -22.04
CA THR A 56 2.21 8.28 -20.57
C THR A 56 1.04 8.96 -19.88
N TYR A 57 0.78 8.63 -18.61
CA TYR A 57 -0.22 9.35 -17.83
C TYR A 57 0.11 10.84 -17.73
N ALA A 58 1.36 11.21 -17.43
CA ALA A 58 1.81 12.60 -17.42
C ALA A 58 1.50 13.36 -18.73
N GLU A 59 1.77 12.76 -19.89
CA GLU A 59 1.44 13.36 -21.18
C GLU A 59 -0.08 13.47 -21.41
N ALA A 60 -0.85 12.46 -20.99
CA ALA A 60 -2.30 12.47 -21.08
C ALA A 60 -2.93 13.59 -20.22
N GLU A 61 -2.47 13.73 -18.98
CA GLU A 61 -2.92 14.79 -18.07
C GLU A 61 -2.55 16.17 -18.59
N GLN A 62 -1.33 16.36 -19.11
CA GLN A 62 -0.91 17.62 -19.72
C GLN A 62 -1.84 17.99 -20.89
N ILE A 63 -2.17 17.05 -21.77
CA ILE A 63 -3.10 17.28 -22.89
C ILE A 63 -4.49 17.68 -22.38
N LEU A 64 -5.02 16.99 -21.37
CA LEU A 64 -6.34 17.30 -20.79
C LEU A 64 -6.36 18.68 -20.10
N SER A 65 -5.26 19.04 -19.43
CA SER A 65 -5.10 20.35 -18.81
C SER A 65 -5.04 21.47 -19.86
N ASP A 66 -4.25 21.28 -20.92
CA ASP A 66 -4.13 22.24 -22.04
C ASP A 66 -5.48 22.45 -22.77
N LEU A 67 -6.33 21.42 -22.78
CA LEU A 67 -7.69 21.49 -23.33
C LEU A 67 -8.72 22.11 -22.36
N GLY A 68 -8.35 22.34 -21.10
CA GLY A 68 -9.24 22.85 -20.06
C GLY A 68 -10.28 21.82 -19.58
N GLU A 69 -10.09 20.54 -19.90
CA GLU A 69 -10.99 19.44 -19.52
C GLU A 69 -10.70 18.94 -18.09
N ARG A 70 -9.52 19.27 -17.55
CA ARG A 70 -9.15 18.99 -16.15
C ARG A 70 -8.45 20.19 -15.50
N PRO A 71 -8.68 20.43 -14.20
CA PRO A 71 -7.89 21.37 -13.44
C PRO A 71 -6.42 20.91 -13.38
N PRO A 72 -5.46 21.84 -13.19
CA PRO A 72 -4.05 21.48 -13.06
C PRO A 72 -3.83 20.52 -11.87
N ILE A 73 -2.93 19.56 -12.06
CA ILE A 73 -2.52 18.61 -11.03
C ILE A 73 -1.47 19.27 -10.13
N VAL A 74 -1.62 19.09 -8.82
CA VAL A 74 -0.58 19.44 -7.84
C VAL A 74 0.03 18.13 -7.33
N THR A 75 1.32 17.94 -7.56
CA THR A 75 2.05 16.70 -7.22
C THR A 75 2.78 16.77 -5.88
N ASP A 76 2.91 17.95 -5.28
CA ASP A 76 3.56 18.14 -3.97
C ASP A 76 2.52 18.48 -2.90
N VAL A 77 2.38 17.59 -1.92
CA VAL A 77 1.46 17.72 -0.77
C VAL A 77 1.74 18.99 0.04
N ALA A 78 2.99 19.47 0.06
CA ALA A 78 3.38 20.66 0.80
C ALA A 78 2.87 21.97 0.18
N GLU A 79 2.50 21.95 -1.11
CA GLU A 79 2.00 23.12 -1.85
C GLU A 79 0.48 23.08 -2.07
N VAL A 80 -0.20 22.07 -1.53
CA VAL A 80 -1.64 21.88 -1.74
C VAL A 80 -2.44 22.89 -0.94
N ASP A 81 -3.02 23.85 -1.66
CA ASP A 81 -4.12 24.65 -1.15
C ASP A 81 -5.33 23.73 -0.95
N ARG A 82 -5.58 23.39 0.32
CA ARG A 82 -6.67 22.47 0.70
C ARG A 82 -8.03 23.03 0.30
N ASP A 83 -8.22 24.34 0.33
CA ASP A 83 -9.49 24.96 -0.05
C ASP A 83 -9.71 24.84 -1.57
N ALA A 84 -8.64 25.01 -2.38
CA ALA A 84 -8.69 24.77 -3.82
C ALA A 84 -8.91 23.29 -4.17
N LEU A 85 -8.34 22.35 -3.41
CA LEU A 85 -8.56 20.92 -3.58
C LEU A 85 -10.02 20.53 -3.30
N PHE A 86 -10.59 21.01 -2.19
CA PHE A 86 -11.99 20.73 -1.85
C PHE A 86 -12.99 21.45 -2.77
N ALA A 87 -12.62 22.58 -3.35
CA ALA A 87 -13.40 23.27 -4.38
C ALA A 87 -13.31 22.59 -5.76
N GLY A 88 -12.41 21.60 -5.93
CA GLY A 88 -12.16 20.94 -7.21
C GLY A 88 -11.41 21.81 -8.23
N GLU A 89 -10.76 22.88 -7.77
CA GLU A 89 -9.97 23.80 -8.58
C GLU A 89 -8.57 23.27 -8.89
N ILE A 90 -8.08 22.35 -8.06
CA ILE A 90 -6.90 21.52 -8.28
C ILE A 90 -7.26 20.06 -8.04
N SER A 91 -6.58 19.15 -8.71
CA SER A 91 -6.73 17.72 -8.47
C SER A 91 -5.44 17.15 -7.90
N PHE A 92 -5.59 16.19 -6.98
CA PHE A 92 -4.50 15.35 -6.54
C PHE A 92 -4.47 14.14 -7.47
N GLY A 93 -3.42 14.05 -8.27
CA GLY A 93 -3.21 12.97 -9.20
C GLY A 93 -1.74 12.59 -9.16
N PHE A 94 -1.46 11.30 -9.18
CA PHE A 94 -0.11 10.86 -9.47
C PHE A 94 0.05 10.92 -10.99
N ASP A 95 1.09 11.62 -11.46
CA ASP A 95 1.50 11.63 -12.88
C ASP A 95 1.78 10.21 -13.43
N THR A 96 1.79 9.20 -12.54
CA THR A 96 1.94 7.78 -12.82
C THR A 96 0.64 7.07 -13.19
N GLY A 97 -0.53 7.63 -12.88
CA GLY A 97 -1.81 6.92 -12.97
C GLY A 97 -2.08 5.93 -11.82
N ALA A 98 -1.24 5.90 -10.78
CA ALA A 98 -1.45 5.06 -9.60
C ALA A 98 -2.66 5.52 -8.78
N GLU A 99 -3.50 4.55 -8.40
CA GLU A 99 -4.57 4.78 -7.45
C GLU A 99 -4.03 4.71 -6.03
N TRP A 100 -4.69 5.39 -5.09
CA TRP A 100 -4.38 5.28 -3.67
C TRP A 100 -5.42 4.45 -2.94
N GLY A 101 -4.97 3.51 -2.11
CA GLY A 101 -5.85 2.67 -1.31
C GLY A 101 -6.37 1.46 -2.07
N LEU A 102 -7.51 0.92 -1.63
CA LEU A 102 -8.01 -0.36 -2.09
C LEU A 102 -8.49 -0.27 -3.54
N SER A 103 -7.73 -0.87 -4.45
CA SER A 103 -8.11 -0.98 -5.85
C SER A 103 -8.95 -2.23 -6.12
N PHE A 104 -9.63 -2.21 -7.26
CA PHE A 104 -10.48 -3.30 -7.72
C PHE A 104 -9.96 -3.83 -9.05
N PRO A 105 -10.02 -5.15 -9.30
CA PRO A 105 -9.73 -5.69 -10.61
C PRO A 105 -10.59 -5.01 -11.69
N PRO A 106 -9.98 -4.43 -12.74
CA PRO A 106 -10.73 -3.88 -13.85
C PRO A 106 -11.47 -4.99 -14.60
N SER A 107 -12.58 -4.63 -15.25
CA SER A 107 -13.28 -5.55 -16.15
C SER A 107 -12.45 -5.87 -17.39
N GLU A 108 -12.76 -6.97 -18.07
CA GLU A 108 -12.27 -7.26 -19.41
C GLU A 108 -12.38 -6.03 -20.35
N PRO A 109 -11.40 -5.80 -21.25
CA PRO A 109 -10.35 -6.74 -21.66
C PRO A 109 -9.02 -6.58 -20.91
N TRP A 110 -9.00 -5.87 -19.77
CA TRP A 110 -7.81 -5.71 -18.94
C TRP A 110 -7.33 -7.07 -18.39
N ARG A 111 -6.02 -7.29 -18.41
CA ARG A 111 -5.39 -8.54 -17.96
C ARG A 111 -4.34 -8.25 -16.91
N ARG A 112 -4.15 -9.20 -15.99
CA ARG A 112 -3.10 -9.11 -14.97
C ARG A 112 -1.74 -9.00 -15.67
N LEU A 113 -1.01 -7.94 -15.33
CA LEU A 113 0.39 -7.74 -15.72
C LEU A 113 1.26 -8.05 -14.51
N LEU A 114 2.25 -8.93 -14.69
CA LEU A 114 3.24 -9.19 -13.65
C LEU A 114 4.32 -8.09 -13.70
N TRP A 115 4.79 -7.66 -12.54
CA TRP A 115 5.93 -6.76 -12.37
C TRP A 115 7.17 -7.34 -13.04
N SER A 116 7.43 -8.63 -12.86
CA SER A 116 8.54 -9.33 -13.50
C SER A 116 8.48 -9.24 -15.02
N ASP A 117 7.30 -9.41 -15.62
CA ASP A 117 7.10 -9.24 -17.06
C ASP A 117 7.29 -7.78 -17.49
N TYR A 118 6.71 -6.82 -16.75
CA TYR A 118 6.84 -5.40 -17.04
C TYR A 118 8.30 -4.92 -16.96
N MET A 119 8.99 -5.26 -15.87
CA MET A 119 10.40 -4.94 -15.66
C MET A 119 11.28 -5.59 -16.72
N ALA A 120 11.03 -6.86 -17.08
CA ALA A 120 11.79 -7.54 -18.13
C ALA A 120 11.65 -6.86 -19.49
N ARG A 121 10.44 -6.40 -19.85
CA ARG A 121 10.20 -5.64 -21.10
C ARG A 121 10.97 -4.32 -21.14
N ARG A 122 11.18 -3.68 -19.98
CA ARG A 122 11.84 -2.37 -19.86
C ARG A 122 13.32 -2.44 -19.44
N GLY A 123 13.85 -3.62 -19.18
CA GLY A 123 15.22 -3.80 -18.68
C GLY A 123 15.43 -3.25 -17.27
N LEU A 124 14.37 -3.19 -16.47
CA LEU A 124 14.42 -2.75 -15.07
C LEU A 124 14.85 -3.89 -14.15
N ILE A 125 15.55 -3.57 -13.06
CA ILE A 125 16.03 -4.53 -12.08
C ILE A 125 15.64 -3.99 -10.69
N PRO A 126 14.96 -4.80 -9.85
CA PRO A 126 14.61 -4.37 -8.50
C PRO A 126 15.88 -4.13 -7.68
N ASP A 127 15.98 -2.96 -7.05
CA ASP A 127 17.04 -2.65 -6.09
C ASP A 127 16.57 -3.06 -4.69
N PRO A 128 17.19 -4.10 -4.07
CA PRO A 128 16.76 -4.62 -2.79
C PRO A 128 16.93 -3.64 -1.62
N LYS A 129 17.58 -2.48 -1.83
CA LYS A 129 17.66 -1.40 -0.82
C LYS A 129 16.33 -0.69 -0.60
N PHE A 130 15.42 -0.77 -1.56
CA PHE A 130 14.10 -0.13 -1.50
C PHE A 130 13.02 -1.18 -1.32
N ILE A 131 11.95 -0.79 -0.62
CA ILE A 131 10.71 -1.56 -0.63
C ILE A 131 10.13 -1.58 -2.05
N PRO A 132 9.22 -2.52 -2.39
CA PRO A 132 8.53 -2.48 -3.67
C PRO A 132 7.77 -1.16 -3.84
N CYS A 133 8.24 -0.32 -4.75
CA CYS A 133 7.69 1.00 -5.03
C CYS A 133 8.12 1.48 -6.43
N SER A 134 7.84 2.76 -6.72
CA SER A 134 8.23 3.46 -7.95
C SER A 134 9.72 3.41 -8.30
N ARG A 135 10.61 3.20 -7.32
CA ARG A 135 12.03 2.99 -7.61
C ARG A 135 12.32 1.72 -8.40
N TRP A 136 11.42 0.74 -8.38
CA TRP A 136 11.58 -0.51 -9.14
C TRP A 136 10.95 -0.44 -10.52
N LEU A 137 9.76 0.14 -10.66
CA LEU A 137 9.01 0.14 -11.92
C LEU A 137 9.13 1.46 -12.71
N GLY A 138 9.67 2.51 -12.11
CA GLY A 138 9.65 3.87 -12.66
C GLY A 138 8.34 4.62 -12.37
N TRP A 139 8.25 5.81 -12.95
CA TRP A 139 7.09 6.72 -12.83
C TRP A 139 6.37 6.92 -14.18
N ASP A 140 6.91 6.37 -15.27
CA ASP A 140 6.53 6.64 -16.66
C ASP A 140 5.58 5.58 -17.22
N PHE A 141 4.53 5.24 -16.46
CA PHE A 141 3.51 4.32 -16.93
C PHE A 141 2.74 4.92 -18.10
N THR A 142 2.45 4.05 -19.06
CA THR A 142 1.62 4.35 -20.22
C THR A 142 0.16 4.05 -19.92
N THR A 143 -0.74 4.78 -20.56
CA THR A 143 -2.20 4.70 -20.34
C THR A 143 -2.84 3.35 -20.69
N ASN A 144 -2.10 2.43 -21.32
CA ASN A 144 -2.50 1.03 -21.51
C ASN A 144 -2.18 0.14 -20.30
N VAL A 145 -1.55 0.67 -19.26
CA VAL A 145 -1.20 -0.03 -18.01
C VAL A 145 -1.87 0.68 -16.84
N ILE A 146 -2.64 -0.03 -16.02
CA ILE A 146 -3.01 0.44 -14.69
C ILE A 146 -1.87 0.02 -13.75
N PRO A 147 -1.11 0.98 -13.20
CA PRO A 147 -0.01 0.69 -12.29
C PRO A 147 -0.51 0.15 -10.94
N PRO A 148 0.39 -0.36 -10.07
CA PRO A 148 -0.02 -0.83 -8.76
C PRO A 148 -0.59 0.31 -7.91
N ALA A 149 -1.63 0.01 -7.13
CA ALA A 149 -2.15 0.96 -6.17
C ALA A 149 -1.18 1.17 -4.99
N GLU A 150 -1.11 2.40 -4.50
CA GLU A 150 -0.34 2.78 -3.32
C GLU A 150 -1.06 2.39 -2.04
N GLY A 151 -0.31 1.85 -1.07
CA GLY A 151 -0.79 1.69 0.29
C GLY A 151 -1.77 0.54 0.53
N SER A 152 -2.12 -0.24 -0.49
CA SER A 152 -3.08 -1.35 -0.33
C SER A 152 -2.95 -2.41 -1.42
N LEU A 153 -3.16 -3.66 -1.03
CA LEU A 153 -3.52 -4.73 -1.96
C LEU A 153 -4.80 -4.37 -2.71
N ASP A 154 -4.99 -4.92 -3.92
CA ASP A 154 -6.32 -4.93 -4.53
C ASP A 154 -7.28 -5.84 -3.72
N LEU A 155 -8.59 -5.68 -3.91
CA LEU A 155 -9.57 -6.46 -3.14
C LEU A 155 -9.42 -7.98 -3.35
N ALA A 156 -9.13 -8.44 -4.56
CA ALA A 156 -9.01 -9.87 -4.85
C ALA A 156 -7.75 -10.49 -4.19
N GLN A 157 -6.65 -9.75 -4.15
CA GLN A 157 -5.42 -10.10 -3.45
C GLN A 157 -5.66 -10.10 -1.93
N LEU A 158 -6.39 -9.12 -1.41
CA LEU A 158 -6.75 -9.06 0.01
C LEU A 158 -7.62 -10.26 0.40
N GLU A 159 -8.72 -10.52 -0.31
CA GLU A 159 -9.60 -11.68 -0.08
C GLU A 159 -8.81 -13.01 -0.11
N SER A 160 -7.93 -13.13 -1.09
CA SER A 160 -7.05 -14.28 -1.24
C SER A 160 -6.10 -14.46 -0.05
N LEU A 161 -5.47 -13.39 0.40
CA LEU A 161 -4.59 -13.41 1.57
C LEU A 161 -5.37 -13.77 2.83
N MET A 162 -6.57 -13.19 3.02
CA MET A 162 -7.42 -13.51 4.17
C MET A 162 -7.81 -14.99 4.18
N SER A 163 -8.10 -15.59 3.02
CA SER A 163 -8.38 -17.02 2.93
C SER A 163 -7.20 -17.89 3.40
N ILE A 164 -5.96 -17.54 3.02
CA ILE A 164 -4.76 -18.27 3.46
C ILE A 164 -4.58 -18.15 4.98
N LEU A 165 -4.75 -16.94 5.52
CA LEU A 165 -4.60 -16.69 6.96
C LEU A 165 -5.69 -17.40 7.76
N MET A 166 -6.93 -17.43 7.26
CA MET A 166 -8.03 -18.18 7.88
C MET A 166 -7.72 -19.67 7.96
N GLU A 167 -7.18 -20.27 6.90
CA GLU A 167 -6.75 -21.67 6.92
C GLU A 167 -5.61 -21.92 7.91
N HIS A 168 -4.63 -21.01 7.94
CA HIS A 168 -3.50 -21.09 8.88
C HIS A 168 -3.97 -21.02 10.33
N GLU A 169 -4.82 -20.05 10.67
CA GLU A 169 -5.35 -19.89 12.02
C GLU A 169 -6.29 -21.03 12.42
N SER A 170 -7.13 -21.52 11.50
CA SER A 170 -7.99 -22.70 11.76
C SER A 170 -7.17 -23.95 12.09
N GLY A 171 -5.97 -24.09 11.51
CA GLY A 171 -5.04 -25.16 11.84
C GLY A 171 -4.36 -25.01 13.21
N ARG A 172 -4.30 -23.80 13.76
CA ARG A 172 -3.66 -23.48 15.04
C ARG A 172 -4.65 -23.48 16.21
N SER A 173 -5.83 -22.92 16.00
CA SER A 173 -6.90 -22.81 16.99
C SER A 173 -8.26 -23.09 16.32
N PRO A 174 -8.88 -24.26 16.57
CA PRO A 174 -10.13 -24.63 15.91
C PRO A 174 -11.38 -24.00 16.54
N ILE A 175 -11.22 -23.12 17.53
CA ILE A 175 -12.34 -22.57 18.31
C ILE A 175 -12.55 -21.10 17.94
N GLY A 176 -13.69 -20.82 17.32
CA GLY A 176 -14.12 -19.47 16.98
C GLY A 176 -13.44 -18.90 15.73
N THR A 177 -14.00 -17.81 15.20
CA THR A 177 -13.36 -17.04 14.14
C THR A 177 -12.15 -16.30 14.73
N PRO A 178 -10.96 -16.39 14.13
CA PRO A 178 -9.79 -15.66 14.58
C PRO A 178 -10.05 -14.14 14.58
N GLN A 179 -9.69 -13.48 15.68
CA GLN A 179 -9.75 -12.03 15.79
C GLN A 179 -8.42 -11.42 15.38
N VAL A 180 -8.48 -10.29 14.68
CA VAL A 180 -7.31 -9.53 14.26
C VAL A 180 -7.44 -8.07 14.64
N PHE A 181 -6.29 -7.49 14.93
CA PHE A 181 -6.10 -6.06 15.11
C PHE A 181 -5.69 -5.46 13.76
N THR A 182 -6.27 -4.30 13.45
CA THR A 182 -6.03 -3.60 12.18
C THR A 182 -5.78 -2.13 12.46
N TRP A 183 -4.61 -1.64 12.07
CA TRP A 183 -4.24 -0.25 12.23
C TRP A 183 -4.21 0.46 10.88
N PHE A 184 -4.78 1.66 10.84
CA PHE A 184 -4.80 2.55 9.70
C PHE A 184 -4.07 3.84 10.07
N SER A 185 -3.10 4.22 9.24
CA SER A 185 -2.33 5.44 9.41
C SER A 185 -3.21 6.68 9.21
N PHE A 186 -2.72 7.84 9.67
CA PHE A 186 -3.42 9.11 9.44
C PHE A 186 -3.46 9.54 7.96
N HIS A 187 -2.63 8.91 7.13
CA HIS A 187 -2.61 9.09 5.68
C HIS A 187 -3.61 8.17 4.97
N SER A 188 -4.19 7.18 5.64
CA SER A 188 -5.19 6.33 5.01
C SER A 188 -6.40 7.17 4.55
N PRO A 189 -6.97 6.95 3.34
CA PRO A 189 -8.12 7.73 2.84
C PRO A 189 -9.36 7.67 3.74
N ILE A 190 -9.42 6.73 4.69
CA ILE A 190 -10.50 6.65 5.71
C ILE A 190 -10.31 7.67 6.83
N HIS A 191 -9.10 8.19 6.99
CA HIS A 191 -8.75 9.11 8.04
C HIS A 191 -9.07 10.54 7.60
N VAL A 192 -10.35 10.91 7.71
CA VAL A 192 -10.70 12.32 7.80
C VAL A 192 -10.16 12.79 9.15
N PRO A 193 -9.09 13.61 9.19
CA PRO A 193 -8.44 13.92 10.44
C PRO A 193 -9.44 14.65 11.31
N ARG A 194 -9.80 14.06 12.45
CA ARG A 194 -10.71 14.73 13.37
C ARG A 194 -9.92 15.87 14.01
N VAL A 195 -10.41 17.10 13.88
CA VAL A 195 -9.73 18.28 14.39
C VAL A 195 -10.55 18.85 15.55
N SER A 196 -9.91 19.16 16.67
CA SER A 196 -10.53 19.92 17.74
C SER A 196 -10.81 21.37 17.30
N PRO A 197 -11.67 22.12 18.00
CA PRO A 197 -11.94 23.52 17.69
C PRO A 197 -10.70 24.44 17.69
N ASP A 198 -9.61 24.04 18.35
CA ASP A 198 -8.32 24.74 18.39
C ASP A 198 -7.32 24.26 17.32
N GLY A 199 -7.75 23.41 16.37
CA GLY A 199 -6.94 23.01 15.23
C GLY A 199 -6.04 21.80 15.43
N ARG A 200 -6.17 21.05 16.54
CA ARG A 200 -5.33 19.88 16.81
C ARG A 200 -5.94 18.61 16.23
N LEU A 201 -5.10 17.75 15.66
CA LEU A 201 -5.50 16.39 15.29
C LEU A 201 -5.85 15.60 16.55
N LEU A 202 -7.03 15.01 16.56
CA LEU A 202 -7.55 14.17 17.65
C LEU A 202 -7.06 12.72 17.54
N ASP A 203 -6.58 12.32 16.36
CA ASP A 203 -6.07 10.98 16.06
C ASP A 203 -4.71 11.05 15.35
N PRO A 204 -3.70 11.71 15.93
CA PRO A 204 -2.42 11.93 15.25
C PRO A 204 -1.70 10.61 14.93
N ASP A 205 -2.00 9.55 15.67
CA ASP A 205 -1.35 8.25 15.56
C ASP A 205 -2.17 7.23 14.73
N GLY A 206 -3.28 7.66 14.12
CA GLY A 206 -4.15 6.79 13.31
C GLY A 206 -5.28 6.11 14.07
N LEU A 207 -5.84 5.05 13.48
CA LEU A 207 -7.04 4.36 13.96
C LEU A 207 -6.78 2.86 14.13
N LEU A 208 -7.11 2.32 15.31
CA LEU A 208 -7.04 0.90 15.61
C LEU A 208 -8.44 0.29 15.73
N TYR A 209 -8.63 -0.82 15.03
CA TYR A 209 -9.82 -1.65 15.13
C TYR A 209 -9.46 -3.09 15.48
N VAL A 210 -10.42 -3.81 16.04
CA VAL A 210 -10.38 -5.26 16.23
C VAL A 210 -11.64 -5.88 15.67
N GLY A 211 -11.51 -7.02 14.99
CA GLY A 211 -12.64 -7.70 14.37
C GLY A 211 -12.30 -9.09 13.87
N PRO A 212 -13.28 -9.82 13.34
CA PRO A 212 -13.07 -11.16 12.82
C PRO A 212 -12.30 -11.12 11.48
N LEU A 213 -11.33 -12.01 11.32
CA LEU A 213 -10.44 -12.07 10.16
C LEU A 213 -11.18 -12.30 8.83
N ASP A 214 -12.26 -13.09 8.84
CA ASP A 214 -13.07 -13.40 7.65
C ASP A 214 -13.92 -12.22 7.16
N GLU A 215 -14.18 -11.21 8.00
CA GLU A 215 -14.85 -9.97 7.60
C GLU A 215 -13.88 -8.88 7.14
N LEU A 216 -12.56 -9.07 7.28
CA LEU A 216 -11.58 -8.00 7.04
C LEU A 216 -11.65 -7.44 5.62
N ALA A 217 -11.71 -8.31 4.60
CA ALA A 217 -11.79 -7.85 3.21
C ALA A 217 -13.05 -7.02 2.94
N SER A 218 -14.20 -7.44 3.48
CA SER A 218 -15.46 -6.69 3.37
C SER A 218 -15.41 -5.37 4.16
N PHE A 219 -14.79 -5.37 5.34
CA PHE A 219 -14.56 -4.17 6.14
C PHE A 219 -13.70 -3.15 5.39
N SER A 220 -12.58 -3.60 4.81
CA SER A 220 -11.72 -2.79 3.95
C SER A 220 -12.44 -2.27 2.71
N ALA A 221 -13.26 -3.10 2.06
CA ALA A 221 -14.07 -2.69 0.91
C ALA A 221 -15.06 -1.58 1.27
N GLY A 222 -15.74 -1.68 2.41
CA GLY A 222 -16.64 -0.62 2.91
C GLY A 222 -15.93 0.69 3.25
N LEU A 223 -14.61 0.62 3.44
CA LEU A 223 -13.73 1.74 3.75
C LEU A 223 -12.90 2.20 2.55
N THR A 224 -12.96 1.52 1.40
CA THR A 224 -12.11 1.75 0.24
C THR A 224 -10.61 1.80 0.56
N CYS A 225 -10.18 1.07 1.60
CA CYS A 225 -8.77 1.03 2.04
C CYS A 225 -8.47 -0.25 2.82
N ALA A 226 -7.31 -0.87 2.57
CA ALA A 226 -6.78 -1.91 3.44
C ALA A 226 -6.02 -1.31 4.64
N PRO A 227 -5.96 -2.02 5.79
CA PRO A 227 -5.16 -1.56 6.92
C PRO A 227 -3.67 -1.54 6.57
N ASN A 228 -2.95 -0.54 7.10
CA ASN A 228 -1.50 -0.46 6.99
C ASN A 228 -0.81 -1.56 7.81
N ASN A 229 -1.39 -1.96 8.95
CA ASN A 229 -0.89 -3.09 9.73
C ASN A 229 -2.01 -4.02 10.17
N ILE A 230 -1.73 -5.33 10.15
CA ILE A 230 -2.67 -6.38 10.58
C ILE A 230 -1.93 -7.44 11.40
N TRP A 231 -2.49 -7.84 12.54
CA TRP A 231 -1.93 -8.91 13.37
C TRP A 231 -2.96 -9.63 14.23
N PRO A 232 -2.74 -10.92 14.56
CA PRO A 232 -3.55 -11.65 15.53
C PRO A 232 -3.12 -11.29 16.96
N GLU A 233 -3.97 -11.61 17.95
CA GLU A 233 -3.69 -11.33 19.38
C GLU A 233 -2.34 -11.89 19.87
N ASP A 234 -1.97 -13.08 19.39
CA ASP A 234 -0.71 -13.74 19.76
C ASP A 234 0.51 -13.25 18.97
N ARG A 235 0.31 -12.36 17.99
CA ARG A 235 1.35 -11.75 17.14
C ARG A 235 2.17 -12.79 16.37
N ASN A 236 1.59 -13.96 16.12
CA ASN A 236 2.27 -15.05 15.44
C ASN A 236 2.66 -14.68 13.99
N TRP A 237 1.94 -13.75 13.37
CA TRP A 237 2.29 -13.15 12.09
C TRP A 237 1.97 -11.65 12.09
N PHE A 238 2.50 -10.94 11.10
CA PHE A 238 2.34 -9.50 10.94
C PHE A 238 2.27 -9.14 9.46
N ILE A 239 1.39 -8.20 9.13
CA ILE A 239 1.27 -7.64 7.79
C ILE A 239 1.56 -6.15 7.88
N THR A 240 2.34 -5.64 6.94
CA THR A 240 2.66 -4.21 6.81
C THR A 240 2.54 -3.76 5.37
N THR A 241 1.83 -2.66 5.17
CA THR A 241 1.79 -1.90 3.93
C THR A 241 2.04 -0.43 4.26
N ASP A 242 3.13 0.11 3.73
CA ASP A 242 3.38 1.55 3.78
C ASP A 242 2.44 2.27 2.81
N ALA A 243 1.97 3.47 3.15
CA ALA A 243 1.08 4.25 2.30
C ALA A 243 1.66 4.51 0.91
N ASP A 244 2.98 4.64 0.78
CA ASP A 244 3.67 4.89 -0.49
C ASP A 244 4.25 3.60 -1.12
N ALA A 245 4.01 2.43 -0.50
CA ALA A 245 4.44 1.15 -1.03
C ALA A 245 3.48 0.63 -2.10
N TRP A 246 4.06 -0.01 -3.10
CA TRP A 246 3.37 -0.85 -4.08
C TRP A 246 3.51 -2.34 -3.75
N GLY A 247 3.84 -2.64 -2.49
CA GLY A 247 3.94 -3.99 -1.96
C GLY A 247 3.46 -4.07 -0.52
N THR A 248 2.99 -5.24 -0.14
CA THR A 248 2.58 -5.59 1.21
C THR A 248 3.51 -6.67 1.75
N LEU A 249 4.17 -6.40 2.87
CA LEU A 249 5.06 -7.34 3.55
C LEU A 249 4.27 -8.22 4.51
N ILE A 250 4.52 -9.52 4.47
CA ILE A 250 3.97 -10.50 5.40
C ILE A 250 5.11 -11.21 6.10
N GLN A 251 5.04 -11.25 7.43
CA GLN A 251 6.03 -11.85 8.30
C GLN A 251 5.33 -12.88 9.20
N GLY A 252 5.96 -14.02 9.44
CA GLY A 252 5.31 -15.10 10.20
C GLY A 252 6.17 -16.34 10.33
N PRO A 253 5.61 -17.45 10.84
CA PRO A 253 6.31 -18.71 10.92
C PRO A 253 6.58 -19.22 9.50
N ALA A 254 7.69 -19.91 9.29
CA ALA A 254 8.08 -20.42 7.97
C ALA A 254 6.97 -21.25 7.29
N GLN A 255 6.13 -21.95 8.07
CA GLN A 255 4.99 -22.69 7.54
C GLN A 255 3.93 -21.78 6.88
N LEU A 256 3.61 -20.63 7.48
CA LEU A 256 2.68 -19.66 6.90
C LEU A 256 3.27 -19.05 5.63
N ILE A 257 4.51 -18.58 5.71
CA ILE A 257 5.16 -17.94 4.57
C ILE A 257 5.29 -18.91 3.39
N ASN A 258 5.62 -20.19 3.65
CA ASN A 258 5.62 -21.21 2.60
C ASN A 258 4.23 -21.49 2.02
N ARG A 259 3.15 -21.39 2.79
CA ARG A 259 1.77 -21.46 2.24
C ARG A 259 1.50 -20.28 1.31
N ILE A 260 1.91 -19.08 1.70
CA ILE A 260 1.77 -17.89 0.85
C ILE A 260 2.59 -18.03 -0.43
N ARG A 261 3.83 -18.53 -0.35
CA ARG A 261 4.70 -18.73 -1.54
C ARG A 261 4.13 -19.74 -2.54
N ASN A 262 3.52 -20.82 -2.04
CA ASN A 262 3.15 -21.98 -2.85
C ASN A 262 1.64 -22.09 -3.14
N ASN A 263 0.83 -21.08 -2.85
CA ASN A 263 -0.59 -21.14 -3.17
C ASN A 263 -0.87 -20.84 -4.65
N ASP A 264 -1.97 -21.38 -5.16
CA ASP A 264 -2.38 -21.27 -6.58
C ASP A 264 -2.94 -19.89 -6.96
N ILE A 265 -3.00 -18.96 -6.01
CA ILE A 265 -3.53 -17.61 -6.24
C ILE A 265 -2.44 -16.79 -6.94
N PRO A 266 -2.77 -15.98 -7.96
CA PRO A 266 -1.82 -15.14 -8.69
C PRO A 266 -1.40 -13.90 -7.87
N LEU A 267 -0.87 -14.12 -6.67
CA LEU A 267 -0.09 -13.12 -5.96
C LEU A 267 1.30 -13.14 -6.58
N GLU A 268 1.76 -12.03 -7.14
CA GLU A 268 3.17 -11.93 -7.46
C GLU A 268 3.95 -11.64 -6.17
N ARG A 269 5.09 -12.31 -6.03
CA ARG A 269 5.82 -12.36 -4.76
C ARG A 269 7.27 -12.05 -4.97
N PHE A 270 7.87 -11.39 -3.99
CA PHE A 270 9.30 -11.12 -3.96
C PHE A 270 9.89 -11.57 -2.61
N ASP A 271 10.86 -12.48 -2.67
CA ASP A 271 11.67 -12.85 -1.52
C ASP A 271 12.84 -11.87 -1.41
N GLY A 272 12.70 -10.90 -0.50
CA GLY A 272 13.86 -10.12 -0.05
C GLY A 272 14.89 -11.08 0.55
N THR A 273 16.18 -10.89 0.28
CA THR A 273 17.22 -11.77 0.82
C THR A 273 17.15 -11.79 2.35
N SER A 274 17.15 -13.02 2.88
CA SER A 274 16.86 -13.42 4.26
C SER A 274 17.59 -12.66 5.38
N SER A 275 16.86 -12.49 6.49
CA SER A 275 17.27 -12.49 7.91
C SER A 275 18.25 -11.44 8.45
N ASP A 276 19.07 -10.78 7.64
CA ASP A 276 19.94 -9.70 8.12
C ASP A 276 19.34 -8.35 7.76
N ARG A 277 18.60 -7.78 8.73
CA ARG A 277 18.25 -6.36 8.84
C ARG A 277 18.14 -5.65 7.51
N VAL A 278 16.98 -5.76 6.87
CA VAL A 278 16.64 -4.80 5.82
C VAL A 278 16.23 -3.50 6.52
N THR A 279 17.22 -2.72 6.94
CA THR A 279 17.05 -1.28 7.07
C THR A 279 16.86 -0.78 5.65
N PHE A 280 15.59 -0.72 5.22
CA PHE A 280 15.25 0.09 4.07
C PHE A 280 15.63 1.52 4.41
N ASP A 281 16.36 2.20 3.54
CA ASP A 281 16.59 3.63 3.71
C ASP A 281 15.31 4.36 3.31
N VAL A 282 14.39 4.42 4.28
CA VAL A 282 13.11 5.10 4.17
C VAL A 282 13.46 6.59 3.95
N HIS A 283 14.43 7.16 4.65
CA HIS A 283 14.84 8.57 4.50
C HIS A 283 15.30 8.94 3.08
N GLU A 284 16.11 8.13 2.41
CA GLU A 284 16.50 8.40 1.01
C GLU A 284 15.38 8.10 0.02
N THR A 285 14.39 7.28 0.38
CA THR A 285 13.18 7.03 -0.43
C THR A 285 12.27 8.27 -0.49
N PHE A 286 12.31 9.10 0.56
CA PHE A 286 11.29 10.11 0.88
C PHE A 286 11.79 11.57 1.00
N ASP A 287 12.94 11.93 0.40
CA ASP A 287 13.26 13.36 0.24
C ASP A 287 12.54 13.94 -1.00
N SER A 288 11.40 14.58 -0.79
CA SER A 288 10.65 15.33 -1.81
C SER A 288 11.47 16.46 -2.46
N ARG A 289 12.69 16.73 -1.97
CA ARG A 289 13.64 17.69 -2.57
C ARG A 289 14.52 17.09 -3.67
N LEU A 290 14.43 15.79 -3.95
CA LEU A 290 15.22 15.12 -4.99
C LEU A 290 14.46 14.84 -6.29
N THR A 291 13.20 15.27 -6.41
CA THR A 291 12.50 15.35 -7.70
C THR A 291 13.33 16.23 -8.64
N PRO A 292 13.74 15.75 -9.83
CA PRO A 292 14.39 16.61 -10.81
C PRO A 292 13.42 17.74 -11.17
N HIS A 293 13.71 18.96 -10.72
CA HIS A 293 13.01 20.13 -11.21
C HIS A 293 13.15 20.16 -12.73
N HIS A 294 12.05 19.97 -13.45
CA HIS A 294 12.00 20.33 -14.86
C HIS A 294 12.46 21.80 -14.98
N PRO A 295 13.42 22.11 -15.86
CA PRO A 295 13.87 23.49 -16.02
C PRO A 295 12.68 24.31 -16.50
N GLN A 296 12.20 25.20 -15.64
CA GLN A 296 11.17 26.17 -15.97
C GLN A 296 11.58 26.92 -17.25
N SER A 297 10.82 26.73 -18.32
CA SER A 297 10.96 27.53 -19.53
C SER A 297 10.55 28.97 -19.22
N ARG A 298 11.48 29.90 -19.47
CA ARG A 298 11.26 31.35 -19.46
C ARG A 298 10.25 31.81 -20.50
#